data_AF-A0A9D1SZ22-F1
#
_entry.id   AF-A0A9D1SZ22-F1
#
_cell.length_a   1.000
_cell.length_b   1.000
_cell.length_c   1.000
_cell.angle_alpha   90.00
_cell.angle_beta   90.00
_cell.angle_gamma   90.00
#
_symmetry.space_group_name_H-M   'P 1'
#
loop_
_entity.id
_entity.type
_entity.pdbx_description
1 polymer ?
#
loop_
_entity_poly.entity_id
_entity_poly.type
_entity_poly.pdbx_seq_one_letter_code
_entity_poly.pdbx_strand_id
1 'polypeptide(L)'
;MNSFIFPCFNGNLCFVQNNAVLSLVRNNGSIFVQSFKTKYKPIIHFKFPLLRGLEYLIFGTYYFFWGLFLSFKNTPVPKLNRKMSESLNIKSSYIFGVVAFLIAVLLAVVLIGIVPTHLGYAMAGSSLSIFVKKLVIALVKVAMFYLILLFLYSFSSMRKLYKFNSAGNMALNGNTVLSGHRATNYLNFIVFCWSLNYFVISLLSIEVSVWLKAFVNIGLFLLTAMVAYEICYVFDRFLKKYSYPVLITSFFVTSKPASTELQTANTALSEGNLMLENVRREVISEDSQGGNVAFSLCYSEVREKLKNAGITEPSEADWLIATVLNKNRAEIKLLTQVSRTDYKQIERVLERRVKGEPIDKIFGKTEFYGLTFKVNKDVLTPRKETEILVEEALKIIGKEKLEVLDLCTGSGAIAVSIAKNSAAKVTATDISESALMVAKQNAELSDVKINFICSDLFSDIKKGKKFNVITCNPPYIKSEDIKTLDREVKDYDPHLALDGGEDGLYFYRKISEEFEEFLAPKGVILLEIGLGQEKSVKKLFSKNKFSVRIVKDYSGIQRIIIAERG
;
A
#
# COMPACT_ATOMS: atom_id res chain seq x y z
N MET A 1 12.95 12.95 -21.48
CA MET A 1 11.95 11.90 -21.22
C MET A 1 12.75 10.72 -20.69
N ASN A 2 12.53 10.31 -19.43
CA ASN A 2 13.42 9.32 -18.81
C ASN A 2 12.80 7.94 -18.67
N SER A 3 11.54 7.77 -19.09
CA SER A 3 10.79 6.52 -18.92
C SER A 3 10.07 6.08 -20.19
N PHE A 4 10.11 4.77 -20.45
CA PHE A 4 9.46 4.09 -21.58
C PHE A 4 8.69 2.89 -21.05
N ILE A 5 7.53 2.58 -21.61
CA ILE A 5 6.77 1.39 -21.24
C ILE A 5 6.46 0.57 -22.49
N PHE A 6 6.82 -0.71 -22.45
CA PHE A 6 6.54 -1.69 -23.49
C PHE A 6 5.44 -2.64 -22.99
N PRO A 7 4.35 -2.86 -23.75
CA PRO A 7 3.31 -3.78 -23.33
C PRO A 7 3.76 -5.24 -23.48
N CYS A 8 3.23 -6.09 -22.60
CA CYS A 8 3.36 -7.54 -22.63
C CYS A 8 1.96 -8.18 -22.68
N PHE A 9 1.85 -9.46 -23.02
CA PHE A 9 0.53 -10.14 -23.10
C PHE A 9 -0.25 -10.10 -21.78
N ASN A 10 0.46 -10.14 -20.66
CA ASN A 10 -0.13 -10.12 -19.31
C ASN A 10 0.43 -8.98 -18.45
N GLY A 11 0.97 -7.90 -19.02
CA GLY A 11 1.58 -6.86 -18.19
C GLY A 11 2.36 -5.78 -18.94
N ASN A 12 3.32 -5.16 -18.27
CA ASN A 12 4.15 -4.10 -18.81
C ASN A 12 5.62 -4.29 -18.41
N LEU A 13 6.53 -4.01 -19.35
CA LEU A 13 7.94 -3.81 -19.08
C LEU A 13 8.22 -2.30 -19.12
N CYS A 14 8.49 -1.70 -17.96
CA CYS A 14 8.79 -0.30 -17.80
C CYS A 14 10.29 -0.10 -17.71
N PHE A 15 10.82 0.87 -18.44
CA PHE A 15 12.17 1.38 -18.28
C PHE A 15 12.13 2.74 -17.65
N VAL A 16 12.96 2.94 -16.63
CA VAL A 16 13.24 4.23 -16.03
C VAL A 16 14.76 4.37 -16.02
N GLN A 17 15.28 5.17 -16.95
CA GLN A 17 16.71 5.20 -17.26
C GLN A 17 17.27 3.80 -17.61
N ASN A 18 18.28 3.33 -16.87
CA ASN A 18 18.94 2.03 -17.00
C ASN A 18 18.32 0.96 -16.08
N ASN A 19 17.16 1.25 -15.49
CA ASN A 19 16.39 0.29 -14.72
C ASN A 19 15.21 -0.19 -15.55
N ALA A 20 14.96 -1.50 -15.53
CA ALA A 20 13.82 -2.13 -16.16
C ALA A 20 12.97 -2.83 -15.09
N VAL A 21 11.66 -2.70 -15.16
CA VAL A 21 10.71 -3.32 -14.24
C VAL A 21 9.63 -4.02 -15.04
N LEU A 22 9.53 -5.33 -14.84
CA LEU A 22 8.47 -6.16 -15.37
C LEU A 22 7.35 -6.27 -14.34
N SER A 23 6.14 -5.88 -14.71
CA SER A 23 4.93 -6.03 -13.90
C SER A 23 3.92 -6.88 -14.66
N LEU A 24 3.46 -8.00 -14.09
CA LEU A 24 2.60 -8.99 -14.73
C LEU A 24 1.38 -9.31 -13.87
N VAL A 25 0.24 -9.57 -14.51
CA VAL A 25 -0.97 -10.10 -13.88
C VAL A 25 -0.92 -11.63 -13.90
N ARG A 26 -0.94 -12.26 -12.72
CA ARG A 26 -1.01 -13.72 -12.56
C ARG A 26 -2.45 -14.23 -12.74
N ASN A 27 -2.61 -15.54 -12.94
CA ASN A 27 -3.92 -16.17 -13.16
C ASN A 27 -4.92 -15.96 -12.00
N ASN A 28 -4.42 -15.76 -10.78
CA ASN A 28 -5.24 -15.47 -9.60
C ASN A 28 -5.57 -13.98 -9.44
N GLY A 29 -5.25 -13.13 -10.42
CA GLY A 29 -5.47 -11.68 -10.39
C GLY A 29 -4.42 -10.87 -9.64
N SER A 30 -3.46 -11.51 -8.96
CA SER A 30 -2.37 -10.80 -8.27
C SER A 30 -1.34 -10.21 -9.23
N ILE A 31 -0.70 -9.11 -8.84
CA ILE A 31 0.35 -8.45 -9.62
C ILE A 31 1.72 -8.96 -9.16
N PHE A 32 2.52 -9.45 -10.10
CA PHE A 32 3.90 -9.85 -9.92
C PHE A 32 4.82 -8.76 -10.46
N VAL A 33 5.84 -8.39 -9.69
CA VAL A 33 6.82 -7.36 -10.08
C VAL A 33 8.23 -7.94 -10.02
N GLN A 34 9.04 -7.66 -11.04
CA GLN A 34 10.45 -8.05 -11.11
C GLN A 34 11.28 -6.92 -11.69
N SER A 35 12.34 -6.54 -10.99
CA SER A 35 13.20 -5.42 -11.32
C SER A 35 14.57 -5.89 -11.84
N PHE A 36 15.15 -5.15 -12.79
CA PHE A 36 16.40 -5.47 -13.47
C PHE A 36 17.21 -4.19 -13.73
N LYS A 37 18.55 -4.29 -13.70
CA LYS A 37 19.42 -3.26 -14.28
C LYS A 37 19.78 -3.64 -15.71
N THR A 38 19.71 -2.69 -16.63
CA THR A 38 20.12 -2.86 -18.03
C THR A 38 21.38 -2.08 -18.32
N LYS A 39 22.21 -2.61 -19.22
CA LYS A 39 23.45 -1.95 -19.63
C LYS A 39 23.19 -0.60 -20.32
N TYR A 40 22.08 -0.51 -21.06
CA TYR A 40 21.70 0.68 -21.83
C TYR A 40 20.22 1.01 -21.66
N LYS A 41 19.88 2.27 -21.87
CA LYS A 41 18.49 2.76 -21.96
C LYS A 41 17.91 2.45 -23.35
N PRO A 42 16.58 2.41 -23.54
CA PRO A 42 15.98 2.24 -24.87
C PRO A 42 16.36 3.32 -25.89
N ILE A 43 16.60 4.55 -25.44
CA ILE A 43 17.17 5.62 -26.25
C ILE A 43 18.34 6.20 -25.47
N ILE A 44 19.51 6.18 -26.09
CA ILE A 44 20.78 6.61 -25.48
C ILE A 44 21.00 8.08 -25.83
N HIS A 45 20.85 8.43 -27.10
CA HIS A 45 21.19 9.74 -27.65
C HIS A 45 19.98 10.67 -27.75
N PHE A 46 19.41 11.06 -26.61
CA PHE A 46 18.25 11.96 -26.56
C PHE A 46 18.50 13.37 -27.16
N LYS A 47 19.76 13.80 -27.22
CA LYS A 47 20.16 15.15 -27.65
C LYS A 47 20.38 15.28 -29.16
N PHE A 48 20.52 14.17 -29.89
CA PHE A 48 20.81 14.17 -31.31
C PHE A 48 19.56 13.78 -32.11
N PRO A 49 18.89 14.74 -32.79
CA PRO A 49 17.74 14.45 -33.64
C PRO A 49 18.09 13.38 -34.68
N LEU A 50 17.08 12.64 -35.16
CA LEU A 50 17.18 11.56 -36.13
C LEU A 50 17.81 10.27 -35.59
N LEU A 51 18.92 10.34 -34.85
CA LEU A 51 19.53 9.15 -34.22
C LEU A 51 18.57 8.45 -33.24
N ARG A 52 17.72 9.22 -32.56
CA ARG A 52 16.69 8.70 -31.65
C ARG A 52 15.75 7.70 -32.31
N GLY A 53 15.35 7.94 -33.57
CA GLY A 53 14.42 7.05 -34.26
C GLY A 53 15.06 5.72 -34.64
N LEU A 54 16.33 5.75 -35.05
CA LEU A 54 17.09 4.54 -35.32
C LEU A 54 17.33 3.71 -34.03
N GLU A 55 17.70 4.37 -32.95
CA GLU A 55 17.86 3.72 -31.63
C GLU A 55 16.55 3.14 -31.13
N TYR A 56 15.46 3.89 -31.22
CA TYR A 56 14.16 3.42 -30.75
C TYR A 56 13.61 2.29 -31.61
N LEU A 57 13.92 2.27 -32.91
CA LEU A 57 13.65 1.12 -33.76
C LEU A 57 14.45 -0.10 -33.28
N ILE A 58 15.77 0.00 -33.15
CA ILE A 58 16.63 -1.16 -32.83
C ILE A 58 16.41 -1.64 -31.38
N PHE A 59 16.66 -0.77 -30.40
CA PHE A 59 16.57 -1.11 -28.98
C PHE A 59 15.12 -1.23 -28.52
N GLY A 60 14.20 -0.43 -29.04
CA GLY A 60 12.78 -0.59 -28.73
C GLY A 60 12.24 -1.92 -29.22
N THR A 61 12.64 -2.38 -30.41
CA THR A 61 12.30 -3.73 -30.89
C THR A 61 12.86 -4.81 -29.96
N TYR A 62 14.14 -4.71 -29.63
CA TYR A 62 14.78 -5.64 -28.70
C TYR A 62 14.03 -5.71 -27.36
N TYR A 63 13.75 -4.56 -26.74
CA TYR A 63 13.11 -4.50 -25.42
C TYR A 63 11.64 -4.90 -25.43
N PHE A 64 10.91 -4.61 -26.52
CA PHE A 64 9.56 -5.11 -26.71
C PHE A 64 9.53 -6.64 -26.73
N PHE A 65 10.38 -7.28 -27.54
CA PHE A 65 10.46 -8.74 -27.58
C PHE A 65 10.99 -9.35 -26.28
N TRP A 66 11.94 -8.68 -25.61
CA TRP A 66 12.42 -9.10 -24.31
C TRP A 66 11.31 -9.12 -23.26
N GLY A 67 10.47 -8.08 -23.20
CA GLY A 67 9.30 -8.03 -22.31
C GLY A 67 8.31 -9.15 -22.60
N LEU A 68 8.01 -9.41 -23.88
CA LEU A 68 7.17 -10.54 -24.28
C LEU A 68 7.75 -11.88 -23.79
N PHE A 69 9.05 -12.11 -24.00
CA PHE A 69 9.72 -13.33 -23.58
C PHE A 69 9.72 -13.52 -22.06
N LEU A 70 10.02 -12.45 -21.31
CA LEU A 70 9.97 -12.46 -19.84
C LEU A 70 8.57 -12.75 -19.31
N SER A 71 7.53 -12.23 -19.97
CA SER A 71 6.14 -12.53 -19.63
C SER A 71 5.82 -14.01 -19.80
N PHE A 72 6.39 -14.69 -20.80
CA PHE A 72 6.22 -16.13 -20.98
C PHE A 72 6.91 -16.95 -19.89
N LYS A 73 8.11 -16.56 -19.48
CA LYS A 73 8.86 -17.28 -18.45
C LYS A 73 8.17 -17.26 -17.08
N ASN A 74 7.48 -16.16 -16.75
CA ASN A 74 6.99 -15.86 -15.40
C ASN A 74 5.48 -16.08 -15.19
N THR A 75 4.73 -16.63 -16.16
CA THR A 75 3.30 -16.92 -16.00
C THR A 75 3.02 -18.44 -16.06
N PRO A 76 2.44 -19.08 -15.01
CA PRO A 76 2.02 -20.48 -15.10
C PRO A 76 0.79 -20.63 -16.01
N VAL A 77 0.69 -21.75 -16.72
CA VAL A 77 -0.24 -21.91 -17.84
C VAL A 77 -1.62 -22.39 -17.40
N PRO A 78 -2.72 -21.81 -17.94
CA PRO A 78 -4.06 -22.37 -17.76
C PRO A 78 -4.20 -23.71 -18.51
N LYS A 79 -4.81 -24.71 -17.87
CA LYS A 79 -5.15 -25.99 -18.51
C LYS A 79 -6.29 -25.77 -19.53
N LEU A 80 -6.01 -25.78 -20.84
CA LEU A 80 -6.93 -26.36 -21.83
C LEU A 80 -6.29 -26.68 -23.19
N ASN A 81 -6.80 -27.78 -23.79
CA ASN A 81 -6.49 -28.49 -25.04
C ASN A 81 -5.15 -29.22 -25.15
N ARG A 82 -5.17 -30.39 -24.51
CA ARG A 82 -4.14 -31.43 -24.37
C ARG A 82 -3.59 -32.00 -25.69
N LYS A 83 -4.44 -32.15 -26.73
CA LYS A 83 -4.06 -32.84 -27.99
C LYS A 83 -3.03 -32.13 -28.87
N MET A 84 -3.05 -30.79 -28.97
CA MET A 84 -2.02 -30.05 -29.75
C MET A 84 -0.74 -29.80 -28.95
N SER A 85 -0.89 -29.59 -27.63
CA SER A 85 0.22 -29.32 -26.70
C SER A 85 1.21 -30.48 -26.59
N GLU A 86 0.73 -31.72 -26.72
CA GLU A 86 1.55 -32.93 -26.51
C GLU A 86 2.46 -33.26 -27.71
N SER A 87 2.11 -32.83 -28.93
CA SER A 87 2.91 -33.12 -30.14
C SER A 87 4.11 -32.18 -30.37
N LEU A 88 4.06 -30.96 -29.80
CA LEU A 88 5.03 -29.88 -30.09
C LEU A 88 5.79 -29.38 -28.84
N ASN A 89 5.53 -29.94 -27.65
CA ASN A 89 6.20 -29.61 -26.39
C ASN A 89 6.29 -28.09 -26.05
N ILE A 90 5.29 -27.31 -26.49
CA ILE A 90 5.16 -25.86 -26.23
C ILE A 90 3.70 -25.58 -25.80
N LYS A 91 3.45 -24.55 -24.97
CA LYS A 91 2.15 -24.28 -24.31
C LYS A 91 1.12 -23.54 -25.20
N SER A 92 -0.11 -24.08 -25.27
CA SER A 92 -1.16 -23.80 -26.29
C SER A 92 -1.55 -22.33 -26.53
N SER A 93 -1.79 -21.50 -25.51
CA SER A 93 -2.29 -20.11 -25.71
C SER A 93 -1.28 -19.16 -26.34
N TYR A 94 0.01 -19.49 -26.27
CA TYR A 94 1.11 -18.64 -26.72
C TYR A 94 1.69 -19.09 -28.06
N ILE A 95 1.61 -20.40 -28.37
CA ILE A 95 1.78 -20.91 -29.73
C ILE A 95 0.83 -20.17 -30.67
N PHE A 96 -0.44 -20.00 -30.29
CA PHE A 96 -1.40 -19.25 -31.12
C PHE A 96 -0.96 -17.81 -31.38
N GLY A 97 -0.34 -17.13 -30.41
CA GLY A 97 0.18 -15.77 -30.60
C GLY A 97 1.38 -15.72 -31.55
N VAL A 98 2.34 -16.63 -31.38
CA VAL A 98 3.53 -16.72 -32.24
C VAL A 98 3.16 -17.20 -33.65
N VAL A 99 2.30 -18.20 -33.77
CA VAL A 99 1.79 -18.70 -35.04
C VAL A 99 0.94 -17.64 -35.72
N ALA A 100 0.05 -16.92 -35.01
CA ALA A 100 -0.69 -15.80 -35.57
C ALA A 100 0.24 -14.67 -36.03
N PHE A 101 1.31 -14.39 -35.28
CA PHE A 101 2.33 -13.41 -35.69
C PHE A 101 3.07 -13.88 -36.95
N LEU A 102 3.52 -15.13 -37.02
CA LEU A 102 4.19 -15.69 -38.21
C LEU A 102 3.26 -15.72 -39.42
N ILE A 103 1.99 -16.09 -39.22
CA ILE A 103 0.95 -16.01 -40.26
C ILE A 103 0.73 -14.56 -40.69
N ALA A 104 0.70 -13.60 -39.76
CA ALA A 104 0.54 -12.19 -40.09
C ALA A 104 1.76 -11.62 -40.84
N VAL A 105 2.98 -12.04 -40.50
CA VAL A 105 4.20 -11.69 -41.24
C VAL A 105 4.16 -12.30 -42.64
N LEU A 106 3.77 -13.57 -42.77
CA LEU A 106 3.62 -14.23 -44.07
C LEU A 106 2.55 -13.55 -44.92
N LEU A 107 1.37 -13.29 -44.33
CA LEU A 107 0.30 -12.52 -44.97
C LEU A 107 0.76 -11.13 -45.35
N ALA A 108 1.56 -10.45 -44.53
CA ALA A 108 2.11 -9.14 -44.87
C ALA A 108 3.06 -9.22 -46.07
N VAL A 109 3.98 -10.20 -46.11
CA VAL A 109 4.89 -10.38 -47.24
C VAL A 109 4.12 -10.70 -48.52
N VAL A 110 3.12 -11.59 -48.45
CA VAL A 110 2.29 -11.98 -49.59
C VAL A 110 1.41 -10.82 -50.06
N LEU A 111 0.62 -10.24 -49.16
CA LEU A 111 -0.34 -9.20 -49.49
C LEU A 111 0.35 -7.90 -49.91
N ILE A 112 1.36 -7.43 -49.18
CA ILE A 112 2.04 -6.15 -49.46
C ILE A 112 3.09 -6.31 -50.57
N GLY A 113 3.56 -7.52 -50.85
CA GLY A 113 4.48 -7.81 -51.95
C GLY A 113 3.76 -8.07 -53.29
N ILE A 114 2.82 -9.01 -53.31
CA ILE A 114 2.24 -9.55 -54.55
C ILE A 114 1.16 -8.63 -55.11
N VAL A 115 0.19 -8.21 -54.28
CA VAL A 115 -0.96 -7.42 -54.75
C VAL A 115 -0.54 -6.08 -55.39
N PRO A 116 0.37 -5.28 -54.79
CA PRO A 116 0.81 -4.02 -55.39
C PRO A 116 1.65 -4.24 -56.65
N THR A 117 2.32 -5.38 -56.77
CA THR A 117 3.09 -5.74 -57.97
C THR A 117 2.16 -6.04 -59.14
N HIS A 118 1.11 -6.84 -58.92
CA HIS A 118 0.08 -7.06 -59.95
C HIS A 118 -0.69 -5.80 -60.31
N LEU A 119 -1.00 -4.95 -59.31
CA LEU A 119 -1.60 -3.64 -59.57
C LEU A 119 -0.69 -2.78 -60.45
N GLY A 120 0.62 -2.79 -60.19
CA GLY A 120 1.61 -2.11 -61.03
C GLY A 120 1.60 -2.60 -62.48
N TYR A 121 1.53 -3.92 -62.71
CA TYR A 121 1.41 -4.49 -64.05
C TYR A 121 0.09 -4.11 -64.74
N ALA A 122 -1.03 -4.16 -64.02
CA ALA A 122 -2.34 -3.77 -64.56
C ALA A 122 -2.37 -2.27 -64.95
N MET A 123 -1.67 -1.43 -64.19
CA MET A 123 -1.57 0.00 -64.48
C MET A 123 -0.49 0.35 -65.52
N ALA A 124 0.34 -0.60 -65.96
CA ALA A 124 1.45 -0.34 -66.87
C ALA A 124 0.98 0.32 -68.17
N GLY A 125 -0.09 -0.20 -68.78
CA GLY A 125 -0.68 0.32 -70.03
C GLY A 125 -1.60 1.54 -69.89
N SER A 126 -1.82 2.07 -68.68
CA SER A 126 -2.67 3.24 -68.46
C SER A 126 -1.98 4.57 -68.80
N SER A 127 -2.77 5.59 -69.16
CA SER A 127 -2.34 6.97 -69.45
C SER A 127 -1.94 7.79 -68.21
N LEU A 128 -2.01 7.20 -67.01
CA LEU A 128 -1.64 7.87 -65.76
C LEU A 128 -0.15 8.24 -65.74
N SER A 129 0.19 9.36 -65.09
CA SER A 129 1.59 9.73 -64.88
C SER A 129 2.30 8.74 -63.95
N ILE A 130 3.61 8.59 -64.13
CA ILE A 130 4.45 7.70 -63.29
C ILE A 130 4.29 8.02 -61.81
N PHE A 131 4.21 9.31 -61.47
CA PHE A 131 3.99 9.77 -60.09
C PHE A 131 2.66 9.27 -59.54
N VAL A 132 1.56 9.41 -60.30
CA VAL A 132 0.23 8.95 -59.86
C VAL A 132 0.20 7.43 -59.70
N LYS A 133 0.82 6.67 -60.62
CA LYS A 133 0.95 5.20 -60.48
C LYS A 133 1.65 4.82 -59.18
N LYS A 134 2.78 5.46 -58.88
CA LYS A 134 3.54 5.23 -57.63
C LYS A 134 2.75 5.64 -56.38
N LEU A 135 2.00 6.75 -56.44
CA LEU A 135 1.15 7.21 -55.34
C LEU A 135 0.01 6.22 -55.04
N VAL A 136 -0.67 5.70 -56.07
CA VAL A 136 -1.71 4.68 -55.90
C VAL A 136 -1.14 3.42 -55.25
N ILE A 137 0.01 2.93 -55.73
CA ILE A 137 0.70 1.77 -55.15
C ILE A 137 1.06 2.02 -53.67
N ALA A 138 1.57 3.21 -53.36
CA ALA A 138 1.92 3.63 -52.00
C ALA A 138 0.69 3.60 -51.07
N LEU A 139 -0.42 4.18 -51.49
CA LEU A 139 -1.67 4.22 -50.72
C LEU A 139 -2.26 2.83 -50.52
N VAL A 140 -2.25 1.98 -51.56
CA VAL A 140 -2.73 0.59 -51.45
C VAL A 140 -1.91 -0.20 -50.44
N LYS A 141 -0.57 -0.08 -50.46
CA LYS A 141 0.28 -0.76 -49.46
C LYS A 141 -0.04 -0.33 -48.03
N VAL A 142 -0.22 0.97 -47.79
CA VAL A 142 -0.58 1.48 -46.45
C VAL A 142 -1.97 0.99 -46.04
N ALA A 143 -2.95 1.00 -46.95
CA ALA A 143 -4.30 0.51 -46.68
C ALA A 143 -4.29 -0.99 -46.34
N MET A 144 -3.55 -1.81 -47.11
CA MET A 144 -3.41 -3.24 -46.84
C MET A 144 -2.72 -3.50 -45.51
N PHE A 145 -1.68 -2.72 -45.16
CA PHE A 145 -1.04 -2.81 -43.87
C PHE A 145 -2.04 -2.56 -42.72
N TYR A 146 -2.90 -1.54 -42.82
CA TYR A 146 -3.94 -1.29 -41.82
C TYR A 146 -5.03 -2.38 -41.77
N LEU A 147 -5.40 -2.98 -42.90
CA LEU A 147 -6.30 -4.13 -42.91
C LEU A 147 -5.71 -5.33 -42.16
N ILE A 148 -4.40 -5.57 -42.28
CA ILE A 148 -3.71 -6.62 -41.51
C ILE A 148 -3.74 -6.30 -40.01
N LEU A 149 -3.54 -5.03 -39.61
CA LEU A 149 -3.65 -4.63 -38.21
C LEU A 149 -5.07 -4.79 -37.66
N LEU A 150 -6.10 -4.48 -38.45
CA LEU A 150 -7.50 -4.74 -38.09
C LEU A 150 -7.78 -6.22 -37.92
N PHE A 151 -7.24 -7.06 -38.81
CA PHE A 151 -7.33 -8.50 -38.67
C PHE A 151 -6.68 -8.97 -37.36
N LEU A 152 -5.49 -8.47 -37.02
CA LEU A 152 -4.83 -8.77 -35.75
C LEU A 152 -5.68 -8.33 -34.52
N TYR A 153 -6.44 -7.25 -34.64
CA TYR A 153 -7.34 -6.77 -33.58
C TYR A 153 -8.47 -7.77 -33.25
N SER A 154 -8.81 -8.67 -34.17
CA SER A 154 -9.82 -9.72 -33.91
C SER A 154 -9.37 -10.75 -32.86
N PHE A 155 -8.06 -10.92 -32.67
CA PHE A 155 -7.51 -11.88 -31.71
C PHE A 155 -7.55 -11.35 -30.27
N SER A 156 -8.09 -12.16 -29.35
CA SER A 156 -8.22 -11.79 -27.93
C SER A 156 -6.87 -11.48 -27.26
N SER A 157 -5.83 -12.24 -27.58
CA SER A 157 -4.46 -12.01 -27.07
C SER A 157 -3.90 -10.65 -27.50
N MET A 158 -4.18 -10.23 -28.74
CA MET A 158 -3.75 -8.92 -29.25
C MET A 158 -4.51 -7.77 -28.58
N ARG A 159 -5.83 -7.90 -28.41
CA ARG A 159 -6.61 -6.90 -27.64
C ARG A 159 -6.09 -6.74 -26.21
N LYS A 160 -5.69 -7.84 -25.56
CA LYS A 160 -5.10 -7.79 -24.23
C LYS A 160 -3.76 -7.04 -24.21
N LEU A 161 -2.88 -7.33 -25.17
CA LEU A 161 -1.62 -6.57 -25.37
C LEU A 161 -1.90 -5.06 -25.56
N TYR A 162 -2.91 -4.71 -26.35
CA TYR A 162 -3.30 -3.32 -26.60
C TYR A 162 -3.91 -2.63 -25.37
N LYS A 163 -4.59 -3.35 -24.47
CA LYS A 163 -5.02 -2.79 -23.17
C LYS A 163 -3.83 -2.41 -22.31
N PHE A 164 -2.83 -3.27 -22.19
CA PHE A 164 -1.58 -2.94 -21.47
C PHE A 164 -0.79 -1.82 -22.16
N ASN A 165 -0.87 -1.71 -23.49
CA ASN A 165 -0.28 -0.60 -24.22
C ASN A 165 -0.92 0.74 -23.83
N SER A 166 -2.25 0.80 -23.80
CA SER A 166 -3.00 1.98 -23.35
C SER A 166 -2.71 2.32 -21.89
N ALA A 167 -2.68 1.31 -21.01
CA ALA A 167 -2.39 1.51 -19.60
C ALA A 167 -0.99 2.11 -19.38
N GLY A 168 0.01 1.63 -20.12
CA GLY A 168 1.37 2.18 -20.10
C GLY A 168 1.42 3.66 -20.53
N ASN A 169 0.68 4.02 -21.59
CA ASN A 169 0.59 5.41 -22.04
C ASN A 169 -0.05 6.31 -20.98
N MET A 170 -1.15 5.85 -20.37
CA MET A 170 -1.85 6.60 -19.31
C MET A 170 -0.95 6.79 -18.08
N ALA A 171 -0.21 5.75 -17.66
CA ALA A 171 0.71 5.82 -16.53
C ALA A 171 1.81 6.89 -16.76
N LEU A 172 2.39 6.94 -17.97
CA LEU A 172 3.40 7.94 -18.33
C LEU A 172 2.86 9.39 -18.39
N ASN A 173 1.54 9.56 -18.55
CA ASN A 173 0.86 10.85 -18.65
C ASN A 173 0.07 11.23 -17.38
N GLY A 174 0.30 10.56 -16.24
CA GLY A 174 -0.35 10.90 -14.97
C GLY A 174 -1.83 10.53 -14.90
N ASN A 175 -2.26 9.46 -15.59
CA ASN A 175 -3.61 8.89 -15.54
C ASN A 175 -4.76 9.80 -16.01
N THR A 176 -4.48 10.86 -16.78
CA THR A 176 -5.53 11.72 -17.36
C THR A 176 -6.15 11.11 -18.62
N VAL A 177 -7.47 10.93 -18.63
CA VAL A 177 -8.23 10.33 -19.75
C VAL A 177 -8.11 11.14 -21.05
N LEU A 178 -8.04 12.46 -20.93
CA LEU A 178 -7.93 13.42 -22.05
C LEU A 178 -6.58 13.34 -22.79
N SER A 179 -5.58 12.61 -22.28
CA SER A 179 -4.24 12.53 -22.87
C SER A 179 -3.73 11.10 -23.10
N GLY A 180 -4.60 10.08 -23.07
CA GLY A 180 -4.23 8.65 -23.07
C GLY A 180 -3.45 8.12 -24.29
N HIS A 181 -3.07 8.98 -25.24
CA HIS A 181 -2.39 8.63 -26.47
C HIS A 181 -1.05 9.35 -26.50
N ARG A 182 0.03 8.58 -26.65
CA ARG A 182 1.38 9.10 -26.78
C ARG A 182 1.93 8.69 -28.13
N ALA A 183 2.27 9.65 -28.98
CA ALA A 183 2.79 9.41 -30.32
C ALA A 183 4.08 8.59 -30.29
N THR A 184 4.95 8.87 -29.31
CA THR A 184 6.21 8.15 -29.08
C THR A 184 6.03 6.80 -28.39
N ASN A 185 4.81 6.35 -28.13
CA ASN A 185 4.55 4.96 -27.74
C ASN A 185 5.18 4.00 -28.76
N TYR A 186 5.83 2.93 -28.30
CA TYR A 186 6.59 2.05 -29.18
C TYR A 186 5.74 1.39 -30.27
N LEU A 187 4.57 0.82 -29.92
CA LEU A 187 3.70 0.19 -30.93
C LEU A 187 3.17 1.23 -31.92
N ASN A 188 2.80 2.42 -31.44
CA ASN A 188 2.36 3.51 -32.31
C ASN A 188 3.48 3.96 -33.26
N PHE A 189 4.69 4.14 -32.74
CA PHE A 189 5.87 4.50 -33.52
C PHE A 189 6.15 3.47 -34.62
N ILE A 190 6.11 2.17 -34.29
CA ILE A 190 6.35 1.11 -35.28
C ILE A 190 5.29 1.13 -36.38
N VAL A 191 4.01 1.22 -36.03
CA VAL A 191 2.94 1.31 -37.03
C VAL A 191 3.12 2.54 -37.91
N PHE A 192 3.40 3.71 -37.32
CA PHE A 192 3.64 4.94 -38.07
C PHE A 192 4.88 4.84 -38.98
N CYS A 193 5.97 4.25 -38.47
CA CYS A 193 7.21 4.04 -39.21
C CYS A 193 6.99 3.14 -40.42
N TRP A 194 6.30 2.01 -40.27
CA TRP A 194 5.99 1.10 -41.39
C TRP A 194 5.05 1.74 -42.41
N SER A 195 4.03 2.47 -41.98
CA SER A 195 3.16 3.23 -42.89
C SER A 195 3.93 4.26 -43.70
N LEU A 196 4.77 5.07 -43.03
CA LEU A 196 5.61 6.06 -43.70
C LEU A 196 6.60 5.38 -44.66
N ASN A 197 7.16 4.24 -44.24
CA ASN A 197 8.11 3.50 -45.05
C ASN A 197 7.49 2.95 -46.34
N TYR A 198 6.33 2.28 -46.25
CA TYR A 198 5.63 1.77 -47.43
C TYR A 198 5.28 2.89 -48.40
N PHE A 199 4.92 4.06 -47.87
CA PHE A 199 4.62 5.23 -48.67
C PHE A 199 5.87 5.76 -49.38
N VAL A 200 6.93 6.07 -48.63
CA VAL A 200 8.16 6.68 -49.14
C VAL A 200 8.91 5.76 -50.10
N ILE A 201 9.10 4.48 -49.76
CA ILE A 201 9.79 3.52 -50.64
C ILE A 201 9.03 3.38 -51.96
N SER A 202 7.70 3.37 -51.94
CA SER A 202 6.91 3.22 -53.16
C SER A 202 6.99 4.46 -54.06
N LEU A 203 7.03 5.66 -53.48
CA LEU A 203 7.22 6.91 -54.23
C LEU A 203 8.63 7.07 -54.80
N LEU A 204 9.64 6.78 -53.98
CA LEU A 204 11.06 6.93 -54.33
C LEU A 204 11.64 5.72 -55.07
N SER A 205 10.84 4.67 -55.30
CA SER A 205 11.29 3.44 -55.96
C SER A 205 12.05 3.77 -57.25
N ILE A 206 13.28 3.28 -57.31
CA ILE A 206 14.19 3.39 -58.46
C ILE A 206 14.32 2.04 -59.16
N GLU A 207 14.57 2.08 -60.46
CA GLU A 207 14.75 0.91 -61.32
C GLU A 207 16.24 0.57 -61.38
N VAL A 208 16.65 -0.34 -60.50
CA VAL A 208 18.02 -0.84 -60.39
C VAL A 208 17.99 -2.36 -60.19
N SER A 209 19.17 -3.00 -60.19
CA SER A 209 19.27 -4.44 -59.94
C SER A 209 18.60 -4.83 -58.62
N VAL A 210 18.12 -6.07 -58.52
CA VAL A 210 17.37 -6.56 -57.34
C VAL A 210 18.16 -6.34 -56.04
N TRP A 211 19.47 -6.62 -56.06
CA TRP A 211 20.36 -6.44 -54.91
C TRP A 211 20.56 -4.98 -54.54
N LEU A 212 20.78 -4.10 -55.53
CA LEU A 212 20.93 -2.67 -55.26
C LEU A 212 19.61 -2.06 -54.78
N LYS A 213 18.48 -2.53 -55.31
CA LYS A 213 17.14 -2.11 -54.87
C LYS A 213 16.89 -2.52 -53.42
N ALA A 214 17.26 -3.75 -53.05
CA ALA A 214 17.16 -4.21 -51.66
C ALA A 214 18.03 -3.34 -50.73
N PHE A 215 19.27 -3.05 -51.12
CA PHE A 215 20.16 -2.19 -50.34
C PHE A 215 19.62 -0.76 -50.16
N VAL A 216 19.14 -0.15 -51.25
CA VAL A 216 18.53 1.19 -51.22
C VAL A 216 17.27 1.20 -50.36
N ASN A 217 16.43 0.17 -50.45
CA ASN A 217 15.23 0.05 -49.63
C ASN A 217 15.56 -0.07 -48.13
N ILE A 218 16.63 -0.77 -47.77
CA ILE A 218 17.12 -0.83 -46.38
C ILE A 218 17.58 0.56 -45.93
N GLY A 219 18.38 1.27 -46.74
CA GLY A 219 18.82 2.63 -46.44
C GLY A 219 17.65 3.61 -46.25
N LEU A 220 16.66 3.57 -47.16
CA LEU A 220 15.43 4.34 -47.07
C LEU A 220 14.62 3.96 -45.82
N PHE A 221 14.56 2.68 -45.46
CA PHE A 221 13.89 2.23 -44.25
C PHE A 221 14.49 2.86 -42.99
N LEU A 222 15.80 2.80 -42.84
CA LEU A 222 16.48 3.43 -41.71
C LEU A 222 16.23 4.94 -41.67
N LEU A 223 16.33 5.62 -42.81
CA LEU A 223 16.06 7.06 -42.90
C LEU A 223 14.61 7.40 -42.55
N THR A 224 13.64 6.61 -43.03
CA THR A 224 12.23 6.80 -42.67
C THR A 224 11.97 6.57 -41.19
N ALA A 225 12.65 5.62 -40.55
CA ALA A 225 12.53 5.38 -39.10
C ALA A 225 13.08 6.55 -38.28
N MET A 226 14.22 7.12 -38.70
CA MET A 226 14.81 8.32 -38.10
C MET A 226 13.84 9.50 -38.14
N VAL A 227 13.23 9.75 -39.31
CA VAL A 227 12.25 10.83 -39.48
C VAL A 227 10.94 10.55 -38.74
N ALA A 228 10.46 9.30 -38.77
CA ALA A 228 9.20 8.91 -38.15
C ALA A 228 9.16 9.24 -36.65
N TYR A 229 10.24 8.92 -35.92
CA TYR A 229 10.31 9.21 -34.49
C TYR A 229 10.30 10.71 -34.19
N GLU A 230 11.00 11.51 -35.01
CA GLU A 230 11.03 12.96 -34.85
C GLU A 230 9.64 13.57 -35.05
N ILE A 231 8.89 13.09 -36.04
CA ILE A 231 7.49 13.48 -36.24
C ILE A 231 6.67 13.13 -34.98
N CYS A 232 6.73 11.88 -34.50
CA CYS A 232 6.04 11.47 -33.28
C CYS A 232 6.43 12.34 -32.07
N TYR A 233 7.72 12.64 -31.91
CA TYR A 233 8.24 13.46 -30.82
C TYR A 233 7.71 14.89 -30.85
N VAL A 234 7.64 15.50 -32.04
CA VAL A 234 7.05 16.85 -32.23
C VAL A 234 5.57 16.84 -31.88
N PHE A 235 4.81 15.81 -32.28
CA PHE A 235 3.40 15.68 -31.92
C PHE A 235 3.19 15.62 -30.40
N ASP A 236 3.97 14.82 -29.70
CA ASP A 236 3.88 14.70 -28.24
C ASP A 236 4.28 15.99 -27.50
N ARG A 237 5.23 16.76 -28.06
CA ARG A 237 5.78 17.93 -27.37
C ARG A 237 5.03 19.23 -27.66
N PHE A 238 4.64 19.46 -28.91
CA PHE A 238 4.15 20.76 -29.39
C PHE A 238 2.71 20.72 -29.93
N LEU A 239 2.25 19.58 -30.43
CA LEU A 239 0.96 19.49 -31.16
C LEU A 239 -0.04 18.55 -30.48
N LYS A 240 -0.03 18.45 -29.15
CA LYS A 240 -0.95 17.57 -28.39
C LYS A 240 -2.43 17.76 -28.79
N LYS A 241 -2.84 19.00 -29.09
CA LYS A 241 -4.19 19.39 -29.53
C LYS A 241 -4.54 18.95 -30.96
N TYR A 242 -3.55 18.66 -31.81
CA TYR A 242 -3.71 18.37 -33.25
C TYR A 242 -3.19 16.97 -33.63
N SER A 243 -3.22 16.03 -32.68
CA SER A 243 -2.66 14.69 -32.79
C SER A 243 -3.45 13.72 -33.70
N TYR A 244 -4.25 14.21 -34.66
CA TYR A 244 -5.10 13.40 -35.56
C TYR A 244 -4.34 12.29 -36.33
N PRO A 245 -3.16 12.52 -36.92
CA PRO A 245 -2.41 11.46 -37.60
C PRO A 245 -1.93 10.36 -36.64
N VAL A 246 -1.58 10.76 -35.42
CA VAL A 246 -1.16 9.86 -34.33
C VAL A 246 -2.35 9.10 -33.74
N LEU A 247 -3.54 9.71 -33.71
CA LEU A 247 -4.78 9.06 -33.30
C LEU A 247 -5.15 7.91 -34.23
N ILE A 248 -4.94 8.06 -35.54
CA ILE A 248 -5.20 7.00 -36.54
C ILE A 248 -4.29 5.79 -36.27
N THR A 249 -2.98 5.97 -36.13
CA THR A 249 -2.08 4.85 -35.87
C THR A 249 -2.28 4.25 -34.48
N SER A 250 -2.63 5.08 -33.49
CA SER A 250 -2.90 4.62 -32.12
C SER A 250 -4.15 3.76 -32.04
N PHE A 251 -5.18 4.04 -32.86
CA PHE A 251 -6.41 3.26 -32.93
C PHE A 251 -6.14 1.76 -33.12
N PHE A 252 -5.18 1.40 -33.99
CA PHE A 252 -4.85 0.01 -34.29
C PHE A 252 -4.09 -0.73 -33.18
N VAL A 253 -3.51 0.00 -32.22
CA VAL A 253 -2.61 -0.56 -31.18
C VAL A 253 -3.03 -0.22 -29.76
N THR A 254 -4.27 0.27 -29.59
CA THR A 254 -4.82 0.62 -28.27
C THR A 254 -6.17 -0.05 -28.05
N SER A 255 -6.48 -0.29 -26.79
CA SER A 255 -7.79 -0.79 -26.34
C SER A 255 -8.05 -0.23 -24.94
N LYS A 256 -9.32 -0.03 -24.58
CA LYS A 256 -9.67 0.54 -23.27
C LYS A 256 -9.17 -0.37 -22.13
N PRO A 257 -8.24 0.11 -21.27
CA PRO A 257 -7.73 -0.68 -20.15
C PRO A 257 -8.78 -0.77 -19.03
N ALA A 258 -8.76 -1.85 -18.26
CA ALA A 258 -9.48 -1.93 -16.99
C ALA A 258 -8.56 -1.47 -15.83
N SER A 259 -9.09 -1.50 -14.60
CA SER A 259 -8.35 -1.11 -13.41
C SER A 259 -7.09 -1.94 -13.19
N THR A 260 -7.13 -3.24 -13.49
CA THR A 260 -5.99 -4.14 -13.33
C THR A 260 -4.82 -3.78 -14.25
N GLU A 261 -5.07 -3.48 -15.52
CA GLU A 261 -3.99 -3.07 -16.44
C GLU A 261 -3.39 -1.72 -16.02
N LEU A 262 -4.23 -0.77 -15.59
CA LEU A 262 -3.78 0.52 -15.05
C LEU A 262 -2.92 0.35 -13.81
N GLN A 263 -3.34 -0.48 -12.86
CA GLN A 263 -2.58 -0.76 -11.65
C GLN A 263 -1.24 -1.43 -11.98
N THR A 264 -1.23 -2.37 -12.94
CA THR A 264 -0.02 -3.07 -13.39
C THR A 264 1.01 -2.09 -13.98
N ALA A 265 0.58 -1.20 -14.86
CA ALA A 265 1.42 -0.18 -15.48
C ALA A 265 1.96 0.85 -14.47
N ASN A 266 1.10 1.35 -13.57
CA ASN A 266 1.50 2.30 -12.53
C ASN A 266 2.48 1.66 -11.54
N THR A 267 2.29 0.39 -11.20
CA THR A 267 3.22 -0.37 -10.34
C THR A 267 4.60 -0.45 -10.98
N ALA A 268 4.68 -0.80 -12.26
CA ALA A 268 5.95 -0.88 -12.99
C ALA A 268 6.68 0.48 -13.04
N LEU A 269 5.96 1.57 -13.28
CA LEU A 269 6.51 2.92 -13.32
C LEU A 269 6.96 3.41 -11.95
N SER A 270 6.17 3.18 -10.90
CA SER A 270 6.53 3.55 -9.53
C SER A 270 7.79 2.84 -9.09
N GLU A 271 7.85 1.52 -9.29
CA GLU A 271 9.03 0.71 -8.93
C GLU A 271 10.27 1.16 -9.69
N GLY A 272 10.16 1.47 -10.99
CA GLY A 272 11.30 1.97 -11.77
C GLY A 272 11.80 3.33 -11.28
N ASN A 273 10.89 4.22 -10.85
CA ASN A 273 11.27 5.50 -10.25
C ASN A 273 11.97 5.30 -8.89
N LEU A 274 11.49 4.36 -8.06
CA LEU A 274 12.15 3.98 -6.81
C LEU A 274 13.58 3.46 -7.04
N MET A 275 13.80 2.70 -8.12
CA MET A 275 15.14 2.24 -8.49
C MET A 275 16.11 3.39 -8.84
N LEU A 276 15.62 4.54 -9.34
CA LEU A 276 16.49 5.71 -9.57
C LEU A 276 16.95 6.36 -8.27
N GLU A 277 16.07 6.39 -7.27
CA GLU A 277 16.38 6.94 -5.96
C GLU A 277 17.41 6.06 -5.23
N ASN A 278 17.42 4.74 -5.51
CA ASN A 278 18.39 3.78 -4.98
C ASN A 278 19.78 3.83 -5.66
N VAL A 279 19.89 4.06 -6.97
CA VAL A 279 21.21 4.15 -7.68
C VAL A 279 22.05 5.36 -7.23
N ARG A 280 21.42 6.44 -6.74
CA ARG A 280 22.14 7.56 -6.11
C ARG A 280 22.78 7.22 -4.74
N ARG A 281 22.58 6.01 -4.23
CA ARG A 281 23.04 5.56 -2.90
C ARG A 281 24.01 4.36 -2.94
N GLU A 282 24.32 3.80 -4.11
CA GLU A 282 25.11 2.56 -4.30
C GLU A 282 26.65 2.74 -4.43
N VAL A 283 27.28 3.71 -3.76
CA VAL A 283 28.76 3.79 -3.67
C VAL A 283 29.29 3.23 -2.35
N ILE A 284 28.56 2.32 -1.70
CA ILE A 284 29.05 1.65 -0.49
C ILE A 284 28.95 0.14 -0.72
N SER A 285 30.12 -0.45 -0.95
CA SER A 285 30.35 -1.84 -1.34
C SER A 285 30.08 -2.84 -0.22
N GLU A 286 29.66 -4.02 -0.66
CA GLU A 286 29.30 -5.21 0.09
C GLU A 286 30.51 -5.88 0.76
N ASP A 287 30.39 -6.11 2.06
CA ASP A 287 30.90 -7.30 2.75
C ASP A 287 30.11 -7.48 4.06
N SER A 288 29.09 -8.35 4.06
CA SER A 288 28.58 -9.12 5.23
C SER A 288 27.23 -9.80 4.94
N GLN A 289 27.03 -10.98 5.51
CA GLN A 289 25.93 -11.93 5.29
C GLN A 289 24.52 -11.50 5.78
N GLY A 290 24.12 -10.23 5.60
CA GLY A 290 22.83 -9.70 6.03
C GLY A 290 22.05 -9.07 4.88
N GLY A 291 21.19 -9.82 4.21
CA GLY A 291 20.31 -9.24 3.19
C GLY A 291 19.20 -8.40 3.81
N ASN A 292 18.95 -7.20 3.31
CA ASN A 292 17.83 -6.35 3.70
C ASN A 292 16.60 -6.60 2.80
N VAL A 293 15.40 -6.38 3.34
CA VAL A 293 14.11 -6.44 2.64
C VAL A 293 13.64 -5.01 2.34
N ALA A 294 13.10 -4.75 1.15
CA ALA A 294 12.55 -3.44 0.82
C ALA A 294 11.43 -3.05 1.79
N PHE A 295 11.48 -1.84 2.36
CA PHE A 295 10.49 -1.37 3.33
C PHE A 295 9.10 -1.26 2.69
N SER A 296 9.00 -0.86 1.43
CA SER A 296 7.74 -0.79 0.68
C SER A 296 7.02 -2.14 0.58
N LEU A 297 7.78 -3.22 0.35
CA LEU A 297 7.25 -4.58 0.32
C LEU A 297 6.73 -4.98 1.70
N CYS A 298 7.57 -4.84 2.73
CA CYS A 298 7.20 -5.11 4.12
C CYS A 298 5.94 -4.33 4.53
N TYR A 299 5.89 -3.05 4.24
CA TYR A 299 4.80 -2.15 4.59
C TYR A 299 3.50 -2.52 3.86
N SER A 300 3.57 -2.83 2.57
CA SER A 300 2.40 -3.26 1.79
C SER A 300 1.83 -4.60 2.27
N GLU A 301 2.70 -5.56 2.62
CA GLU A 301 2.30 -6.85 3.16
C GLU A 301 1.60 -6.71 4.52
N VAL A 302 2.18 -5.92 5.43
CA VAL A 302 1.60 -5.62 6.74
C VAL A 302 0.21 -5.01 6.57
N ARG A 303 0.06 -4.00 5.69
CA ARG A 303 -1.23 -3.33 5.45
C ARG A 303 -2.28 -4.27 4.87
N GLU A 304 -1.92 -5.11 3.91
CA GLU A 304 -2.84 -6.07 3.32
C GLU A 304 -3.30 -7.13 4.33
N LYS A 305 -2.38 -7.67 5.13
CA LYS A 305 -2.72 -8.66 6.18
C LYS A 305 -3.65 -8.06 7.25
N LEU A 306 -3.36 -6.83 7.73
CA LEU A 306 -4.23 -6.13 8.69
C LEU A 306 -5.63 -5.87 8.10
N LYS A 307 -5.68 -5.36 6.86
CA LYS A 307 -6.95 -5.10 6.17
C LYS A 307 -7.79 -6.37 6.00
N ASN A 308 -7.17 -7.48 5.63
CA ASN A 308 -7.85 -8.78 5.50
C ASN A 308 -8.36 -9.32 6.85
N ALA A 309 -7.78 -8.87 7.96
CA ALA A 309 -8.23 -9.20 9.32
C ALA A 309 -9.34 -8.26 9.84
N GLY A 310 -9.81 -7.30 9.03
CA GLY A 310 -10.81 -6.30 9.44
C GLY A 310 -10.23 -5.09 10.18
N ILE A 311 -8.90 -4.98 10.30
CA ILE A 311 -8.22 -3.84 10.93
C ILE A 311 -7.96 -2.79 9.84
N THR A 312 -8.84 -1.79 9.77
CA THR A 312 -8.87 -0.82 8.65
C THR A 312 -8.15 0.49 8.92
N GLU A 313 -7.83 0.77 10.19
CA GLU A 313 -7.14 1.99 10.61
C GLU A 313 -5.74 2.07 9.98
N PRO A 314 -5.46 3.02 9.07
CA PRO A 314 -4.20 3.04 8.33
C PRO A 314 -2.96 3.21 9.22
N SER A 315 -3.12 3.84 10.39
CA SER A 315 -2.03 4.11 11.32
C SER A 315 -1.54 2.87 12.09
N GLU A 316 -2.30 1.78 12.11
CA GLU A 316 -1.91 0.51 12.76
C GLU A 316 -0.61 -0.07 12.19
N ALA A 317 -0.49 -0.11 10.87
CA ALA A 317 0.72 -0.60 10.21
C ALA A 317 1.95 0.25 10.57
N ASP A 318 1.77 1.57 10.67
CA ASP A 318 2.84 2.47 11.06
C ASP A 318 3.32 2.16 12.48
N TRP A 319 2.39 2.05 13.44
CA TRP A 319 2.70 1.80 14.85
C TRP A 319 3.38 0.45 15.06
N LEU A 320 2.88 -0.59 14.41
CA LEU A 320 3.43 -1.93 14.49
C LEU A 320 4.88 -1.96 14.02
N ILE A 321 5.16 -1.41 12.84
CA ILE A 321 6.49 -1.42 12.25
C ILE A 321 7.43 -0.47 13.02
N ALA A 322 6.97 0.73 13.36
CA ALA A 322 7.71 1.70 14.17
C ALA A 322 8.20 1.09 15.49
N THR A 323 7.31 0.38 16.19
CA THR A 323 7.64 -0.21 17.49
C THR A 323 8.63 -1.37 17.37
N VAL A 324 8.50 -2.24 16.36
CA VAL A 324 9.49 -3.31 16.11
C VAL A 324 10.87 -2.74 15.79
N LEU A 325 10.92 -1.66 15.00
CA LEU A 325 12.17 -1.02 14.58
C LEU A 325 12.76 -0.04 15.60
N ASN A 326 12.07 0.18 16.72
CA ASN A 326 12.39 1.21 17.71
C ASN A 326 12.61 2.60 17.05
N LYS A 327 11.68 2.99 16.19
CA LYS A 327 11.67 4.25 15.44
C LYS A 327 10.33 4.95 15.63
N ASN A 328 10.29 6.26 15.41
CA ASN A 328 9.02 6.98 15.34
C ASN A 328 8.37 6.85 13.94
N ARG A 329 7.10 7.26 13.84
CA ARG A 329 6.31 7.15 12.60
C ARG A 329 6.87 7.98 11.43
N ALA A 330 7.58 9.07 11.69
CA ALA A 330 8.20 9.88 10.65
C ALA A 330 9.48 9.20 10.13
N GLU A 331 10.27 8.63 11.03
CA GLU A 331 11.50 7.91 10.70
C GLU A 331 11.24 6.67 9.83
N ILE A 332 10.17 5.91 10.12
CA ILE A 332 9.86 4.73 9.28
C ILE A 332 9.46 5.12 7.85
N LYS A 333 8.89 6.30 7.63
CA LYS A 333 8.55 6.79 6.28
C LYS A 333 9.77 7.13 5.44
N LEU A 334 10.93 7.31 6.07
CA LEU A 334 12.21 7.55 5.40
C LEU A 334 12.96 6.24 5.10
N LEU A 335 12.48 5.11 5.63
CA LEU A 335 13.12 3.82 5.41
C LEU A 335 12.88 3.34 3.98
N THR A 336 13.97 2.89 3.36
CA THR A 336 13.93 2.21 2.06
C THR A 336 14.04 0.70 2.20
N GLN A 337 14.62 0.23 3.30
CA GLN A 337 14.83 -1.18 3.59
C GLN A 337 14.75 -1.44 5.10
N VAL A 338 14.45 -2.68 5.45
CA VAL A 338 14.51 -3.25 6.81
C VAL A 338 15.43 -4.45 6.79
N SER A 339 16.14 -4.71 7.89
CA SER A 339 16.96 -5.92 7.95
C SER A 339 16.08 -7.16 7.91
N ARG A 340 16.61 -8.30 7.45
CA ARG A 340 15.84 -9.56 7.44
C ARG A 340 15.50 -10.07 8.84
N THR A 341 16.29 -9.71 9.84
CA THR A 341 15.97 -9.96 11.25
C THR A 341 14.75 -9.15 11.67
N ASP A 342 14.71 -7.86 11.34
CA ASP A 342 13.59 -6.99 11.68
C ASP A 342 12.32 -7.40 10.93
N TYR A 343 12.44 -7.74 9.64
CA TYR A 343 11.31 -8.25 8.85
C TYR A 343 10.66 -9.48 9.50
N LYS A 344 11.47 -10.46 9.96
CA LYS A 344 10.94 -11.63 10.69
C LYS A 344 10.27 -11.25 12.01
N GLN A 345 10.76 -10.23 12.70
CA GLN A 345 10.11 -9.74 13.93
C GLN A 345 8.79 -9.04 13.62
N ILE A 346 8.73 -8.25 12.55
CA ILE A 346 7.50 -7.62 12.05
C ILE A 346 6.47 -8.70 11.70
N GLU A 347 6.86 -9.77 10.99
CA GLU A 347 5.97 -10.89 10.67
C GLU A 347 5.39 -11.56 11.94
N ARG A 348 6.22 -11.86 12.93
CA ARG A 348 5.78 -12.49 14.20
C ARG A 348 4.78 -11.61 14.96
N VAL A 349 5.05 -10.31 15.02
CA VAL A 349 4.17 -9.33 15.67
C VAL A 349 2.85 -9.19 14.89
N LEU A 350 2.92 -9.15 13.56
CA LEU A 350 1.75 -9.09 12.69
C LEU A 350 0.84 -10.31 12.84
N GLU A 351 1.40 -11.51 12.95
CA GLU A 351 0.62 -12.73 13.18
C GLU A 351 -0.18 -12.69 14.50
N ARG A 352 0.40 -12.13 15.55
CA ARG A 352 -0.29 -11.90 16.83
C ARG A 352 -1.40 -10.86 16.67
N ARG A 353 -1.10 -9.74 16.00
CA ARG A 353 -2.07 -8.66 15.77
C ARG A 353 -3.29 -9.11 14.96
N VAL A 354 -3.07 -9.88 13.90
CA VAL A 354 -4.15 -10.45 13.05
C VAL A 354 -5.03 -11.46 13.81
N LYS A 355 -4.51 -12.09 14.87
CA LYS A 355 -5.31 -12.92 15.79
C LYS A 355 -6.12 -12.08 16.80
N GLY A 356 -6.09 -10.75 16.69
CA GLY A 356 -6.82 -9.84 17.55
C GLY A 356 -6.08 -9.47 18.83
N GLU A 357 -4.80 -9.83 19.00
CA GLU A 357 -4.04 -9.38 20.17
C GLU A 357 -3.76 -7.87 20.07
N PRO A 358 -4.09 -7.07 21.10
CA PRO A 358 -3.84 -5.62 21.08
C PRO A 358 -2.35 -5.27 20.98
N ILE A 359 -2.00 -4.17 20.30
CA ILE A 359 -0.61 -3.72 20.10
C ILE A 359 0.15 -3.61 21.43
N ASP A 360 -0.47 -3.01 22.43
CA ASP A 360 0.08 -2.82 23.77
C ASP A 360 0.40 -4.15 24.47
N LYS A 361 -0.45 -5.17 24.32
CA LYS A 361 -0.18 -6.53 24.83
C LYS A 361 0.93 -7.23 24.04
N ILE A 362 1.00 -7.01 22.73
CA ILE A 362 2.04 -7.59 21.89
C ILE A 362 3.43 -7.11 22.34
N PHE A 363 3.58 -5.81 22.54
CA PHE A 363 4.83 -5.17 22.96
C PHE A 363 5.02 -5.13 24.48
N GLY A 364 4.00 -5.52 25.25
CA GLY A 364 4.01 -5.57 26.70
C GLY A 364 4.10 -4.19 27.37
N LYS A 365 3.75 -3.12 26.68
CA LYS A 365 3.81 -1.75 27.20
C LYS A 365 2.80 -0.81 26.53
N THR A 366 2.40 0.23 27.25
CA THR A 366 1.63 1.36 26.74
C THR A 366 2.13 2.68 27.34
N GLU A 367 1.71 3.80 26.77
CA GLU A 367 1.88 5.13 27.36
C GLU A 367 0.60 5.57 28.06
N PHE A 368 0.73 6.16 29.24
CA PHE A 368 -0.36 6.73 30.01
C PHE A 368 0.17 7.89 30.86
N TYR A 369 -0.48 9.05 30.78
CA TYR A 369 -0.13 10.26 31.52
C TYR A 369 1.36 10.67 31.39
N GLY A 370 1.92 10.51 30.19
CA GLY A 370 3.33 10.80 29.90
C GLY A 370 4.34 9.79 30.45
N LEU A 371 3.89 8.68 31.03
CA LEU A 371 4.72 7.59 31.55
C LEU A 371 4.55 6.32 30.71
N THR A 372 5.59 5.47 30.71
CA THR A 372 5.52 4.13 30.09
C THR A 372 5.13 3.10 31.14
N PHE A 373 4.06 2.36 30.88
CA PHE A 373 3.59 1.27 31.72
C PHE A 373 3.78 -0.06 31.02
N LYS A 374 4.35 -1.04 31.73
CA LYS A 374 4.25 -2.46 31.36
C LYS A 374 2.81 -2.92 31.48
N VAL A 375 2.36 -3.66 30.50
CA VAL A 375 1.05 -4.32 30.48
C VAL A 375 1.21 -5.76 30.01
N ASN A 376 0.31 -6.63 30.47
CA ASN A 376 0.25 -8.03 30.06
C ASN A 376 -1.22 -8.50 30.09
N LYS A 377 -1.44 -9.81 29.99
CA LYS A 377 -2.77 -10.44 30.04
C LYS A 377 -3.48 -10.32 31.41
N ASP A 378 -2.77 -9.99 32.47
CA ASP A 378 -3.29 -9.99 33.85
C ASP A 378 -3.82 -8.63 34.29
N VAL A 379 -3.68 -7.59 33.45
CA VAL A 379 -4.12 -6.21 33.74
C VAL A 379 -4.90 -5.63 32.57
N LEU A 380 -5.86 -4.76 32.87
CA LEU A 380 -6.49 -3.90 31.85
C LEU A 380 -5.46 -2.90 31.31
N THR A 381 -5.43 -2.73 30.00
CA THR A 381 -4.60 -1.68 29.40
C THR A 381 -5.17 -0.29 29.72
N PRO A 382 -4.35 0.61 30.30
CA PRO A 382 -4.75 1.98 30.62
C PRO A 382 -5.39 2.71 29.42
N ARG A 383 -6.56 3.30 29.65
CA ARG A 383 -7.32 4.04 28.63
C ARG A 383 -7.05 5.54 28.77
N LYS A 384 -7.05 6.28 27.67
CA LYS A 384 -6.74 7.72 27.68
C LYS A 384 -7.76 8.52 28.48
N GLU A 385 -9.02 8.08 28.48
CA GLU A 385 -10.09 8.67 29.25
C GLU A 385 -9.82 8.62 30.77
N THR A 386 -9.10 7.59 31.24
CA THR A 386 -8.70 7.45 32.64
C THR A 386 -7.67 8.51 33.06
N GLU A 387 -6.98 9.17 32.13
CA GLU A 387 -6.07 10.28 32.46
C GLU A 387 -6.82 11.44 33.14
N ILE A 388 -8.08 11.66 32.80
CA ILE A 388 -8.92 12.72 33.40
C ILE A 388 -9.12 12.46 34.90
N LEU A 389 -9.22 11.20 35.31
CA LEU A 389 -9.32 10.84 36.72
C LEU A 389 -8.05 11.26 37.48
N VAL A 390 -6.88 11.02 36.89
CA VAL A 390 -5.58 11.44 37.44
C VAL A 390 -5.48 12.96 37.50
N GLU A 391 -5.88 13.67 36.43
CA GLU A 391 -5.88 15.14 36.39
C GLU A 391 -6.73 15.74 37.51
N GLU A 392 -7.96 15.25 37.70
CA GLU A 392 -8.85 15.73 38.76
C GLU A 392 -8.33 15.39 40.16
N ALA A 393 -7.75 14.20 40.35
CA ALA A 393 -7.12 13.83 41.61
C ALA A 393 -5.93 14.75 41.93
N LEU A 394 -5.07 15.04 40.97
CA LEU A 394 -3.92 15.93 41.15
C LEU A 394 -4.33 17.39 41.44
N LYS A 395 -5.44 17.88 40.85
CA LYS A 395 -6.00 19.20 41.19
C LYS A 395 -6.40 19.29 42.67
N ILE A 396 -6.98 18.22 43.21
CA ILE A 396 -7.40 18.15 44.62
C ILE A 396 -6.17 18.01 45.55
N ILE A 397 -5.19 17.18 45.17
CA ILE A 397 -3.97 16.97 45.96
C ILE A 397 -3.11 18.24 46.02
N GLY A 398 -3.02 18.97 44.91
CA GLY A 398 -2.20 20.17 44.80
C GLY A 398 -0.73 19.91 45.17
N LYS A 399 -0.19 20.72 46.09
CA LYS A 399 1.19 20.56 46.61
C LYS A 399 1.23 19.86 47.97
N GLU A 400 0.10 19.39 48.47
CA GLU A 400 0.01 18.84 49.81
C GLU A 400 0.47 17.38 49.86
N LYS A 401 0.97 16.98 51.03
CA LYS A 401 1.35 15.60 51.31
C LYS A 401 0.13 14.84 51.84
N LEU A 402 -0.76 14.45 50.94
CA LEU A 402 -2.01 13.77 51.27
C LEU A 402 -1.88 12.24 51.25
N GLU A 403 -2.74 11.56 52.01
CA GLU A 403 -2.90 10.10 51.93
C GLU A 403 -3.89 9.77 50.81
N VAL A 404 -3.47 8.98 49.83
CA VAL A 404 -4.27 8.63 48.65
C VAL A 404 -4.45 7.12 48.58
N LEU A 405 -5.66 6.67 48.25
CA LEU A 405 -5.98 5.27 48.00
C LEU A 405 -6.45 5.10 46.56
N ASP A 406 -5.82 4.19 45.81
CA ASP A 406 -6.27 3.76 44.48
C ASP A 406 -6.82 2.34 44.56
N LEU A 407 -8.14 2.20 44.36
CA LEU A 407 -8.84 0.92 44.34
C LEU A 407 -8.86 0.34 42.91
N CYS A 408 -8.80 -0.98 42.81
CA CYS A 408 -8.78 -1.71 41.54
C CYS A 408 -7.63 -1.21 40.63
N THR A 409 -6.43 -1.10 41.21
CA THR A 409 -5.30 -0.37 40.59
C THR A 409 -4.83 -1.00 39.27
N GLY A 410 -5.08 -2.30 39.04
CA GLY A 410 -4.71 -3.00 37.83
C GLY A 410 -3.21 -2.90 37.54
N SER A 411 -2.85 -2.24 36.43
CA SER A 411 -1.46 -1.98 36.05
C SER A 411 -0.75 -0.91 36.91
N GLY A 412 -1.46 -0.29 37.86
CA GLY A 412 -0.95 0.81 38.67
C GLY A 412 -1.05 2.18 37.99
N ALA A 413 -1.75 2.28 36.86
CA ALA A 413 -1.75 3.49 36.03
C ALA A 413 -2.12 4.77 36.79
N ILE A 414 -3.20 4.74 37.56
CA ILE A 414 -3.67 5.87 38.36
C ILE A 414 -2.70 6.11 39.53
N ALA A 415 -2.45 5.09 40.36
CA ALA A 415 -1.58 5.18 41.53
C ALA A 415 -0.17 5.70 41.21
N VAL A 416 0.49 5.15 40.19
CA VAL A 416 1.84 5.53 39.76
C VAL A 416 1.86 6.95 39.21
N SER A 417 0.86 7.33 38.40
CA SER A 417 0.80 8.68 37.84
C SER A 417 0.59 9.73 38.93
N ILE A 418 -0.24 9.45 39.94
CA ILE A 418 -0.42 10.33 41.10
C ILE A 418 0.87 10.41 41.92
N ALA A 419 1.50 9.28 42.23
CA ALA A 419 2.74 9.24 43.01
C ALA A 419 3.89 9.97 42.30
N LYS A 420 3.94 9.92 40.97
CA LYS A 420 4.99 10.58 40.17
C LYS A 420 4.84 12.09 40.12
N ASN A 421 3.60 12.58 40.13
CA ASN A 421 3.27 14.00 39.89
C ASN A 421 2.82 14.74 41.16
N SER A 422 2.97 14.15 42.34
CA SER A 422 2.60 14.80 43.61
C SER A 422 3.48 14.35 44.78
N ALA A 423 3.34 15.03 45.92
CA ALA A 423 3.98 14.62 47.17
C ALA A 423 3.15 13.60 47.97
N ALA A 424 2.06 13.08 47.40
CA ALA A 424 1.13 12.20 48.09
C ALA A 424 1.77 10.87 48.51
N LYS A 425 1.26 10.31 49.61
CA LYS A 425 1.52 8.93 50.01
C LYS A 425 0.43 8.05 49.43
N VAL A 426 0.77 7.28 48.41
CA VAL A 426 -0.18 6.46 47.66
C VAL A 426 -0.20 5.03 48.21
N THR A 427 -1.40 4.55 48.52
CA THR A 427 -1.71 3.13 48.71
C THR A 427 -2.54 2.66 47.52
N ALA A 428 -2.25 1.48 46.98
CA ALA A 428 -2.96 0.93 45.83
C ALA A 428 -3.40 -0.51 46.14
N THR A 429 -4.64 -0.84 45.78
CA THR A 429 -5.22 -2.15 46.05
C THR A 429 -5.78 -2.79 44.79
N ASP A 430 -5.68 -4.11 44.73
CA ASP A 430 -6.32 -4.93 43.72
C ASP A 430 -6.62 -6.30 44.33
N ILE A 431 -7.65 -6.97 43.83
CA ILE A 431 -7.95 -8.35 44.24
C ILE A 431 -7.00 -9.35 43.55
N SER A 432 -6.40 -8.96 42.42
CA SER A 432 -5.48 -9.79 41.65
C SER A 432 -4.03 -9.56 42.09
N GLU A 433 -3.42 -10.57 42.73
CA GLU A 433 -1.98 -10.57 43.01
C GLU A 433 -1.14 -10.39 41.73
N SER A 434 -1.58 -10.98 40.62
CA SER A 434 -0.92 -10.84 39.31
C SER A 434 -0.95 -9.40 38.82
N ALA A 435 -2.07 -8.68 39.00
CA ALA A 435 -2.15 -7.26 38.66
C ALA A 435 -1.20 -6.44 39.53
N LEU A 436 -1.17 -6.69 40.85
CA LEU A 436 -0.26 -6.02 41.77
C LEU A 436 1.21 -6.25 41.46
N MET A 437 1.59 -7.43 40.94
CA MET A 437 2.95 -7.66 40.46
C MET A 437 3.31 -6.72 39.30
N VAL A 438 2.39 -6.52 38.34
CA VAL A 438 2.59 -5.58 37.23
C VAL A 438 2.64 -4.13 37.75
N ALA A 439 1.74 -3.75 38.65
CA ALA A 439 1.72 -2.42 39.26
C ALA A 439 3.02 -2.10 40.03
N LYS A 440 3.57 -3.07 40.77
CA LYS A 440 4.88 -2.95 41.45
C LYS A 440 6.01 -2.71 40.46
N GLN A 441 6.05 -3.47 39.36
CA GLN A 441 7.05 -3.25 38.31
C GLN A 441 6.92 -1.86 37.67
N ASN A 442 5.72 -1.35 37.50
CA ASN A 442 5.50 0.00 36.96
C ASN A 442 5.88 1.11 37.94
N ALA A 443 5.67 0.91 39.24
CA ALA A 443 6.15 1.80 40.28
C ALA A 443 7.68 1.86 40.30
N GLU A 444 8.35 0.71 40.19
CA GLU A 444 9.82 0.63 40.07
C GLU A 444 10.33 1.32 38.80
N LEU A 445 9.70 1.07 37.64
CA LEU A 445 10.06 1.72 36.38
C LEU A 445 9.93 3.24 36.43
N SER A 446 8.96 3.74 37.18
CA SER A 446 8.69 5.17 37.32
C SER A 446 9.44 5.82 38.49
N ASP A 447 10.22 5.05 39.24
CA ASP A 447 10.93 5.47 40.45
C ASP A 447 10.01 6.14 41.48
N VAL A 448 8.91 5.45 41.82
CA VAL A 448 7.93 5.91 42.83
C VAL A 448 7.70 4.85 43.90
N LYS A 449 7.39 5.32 45.12
CA LYS A 449 7.08 4.44 46.25
C LYS A 449 5.57 4.41 46.49
N ILE A 450 4.99 3.22 46.41
CA ILE A 450 3.57 2.98 46.61
C ILE A 450 3.40 1.79 47.56
N ASN A 451 2.46 1.88 48.48
CA ASN A 451 2.08 0.76 49.34
C ASN A 451 1.03 -0.11 48.64
N PHE A 452 1.38 -1.33 48.25
CA PHE A 452 0.46 -2.24 47.56
C PHE A 452 -0.15 -3.26 48.51
N ILE A 453 -1.47 -3.44 48.45
CA ILE A 453 -2.22 -4.39 49.29
C ILE A 453 -3.13 -5.24 48.38
N CYS A 454 -3.03 -6.57 48.48
CA CYS A 454 -4.02 -7.46 47.88
C CYS A 454 -5.29 -7.40 48.73
N SER A 455 -6.40 -6.95 48.16
CA SER A 455 -7.64 -6.65 48.89
C SER A 455 -8.84 -6.71 47.96
N ASP A 456 -9.95 -7.32 48.41
CA ASP A 456 -11.26 -7.09 47.78
C ASP A 456 -11.77 -5.73 48.26
N LEU A 457 -11.67 -4.72 47.40
CA LEU A 457 -11.98 -3.33 47.70
C LEU A 457 -11.26 -2.87 48.99
N PHE A 458 -12.02 -2.63 50.07
CA PHE A 458 -11.50 -2.11 51.34
C PHE A 458 -11.17 -3.19 52.40
N SER A 459 -11.48 -4.46 52.14
CA SER A 459 -11.49 -5.53 53.15
C SER A 459 -10.18 -5.70 53.93
N ASP A 460 -9.03 -5.63 53.26
CA ASP A 460 -7.69 -5.80 53.88
C ASP A 460 -7.03 -4.47 54.26
N ILE A 461 -7.75 -3.36 54.15
CA ILE A 461 -7.27 -2.05 54.59
C ILE A 461 -7.48 -1.92 56.10
N LYS A 462 -6.41 -1.60 56.83
CA LYS A 462 -6.45 -1.43 58.29
C LYS A 462 -7.56 -0.47 58.70
N LYS A 463 -8.51 -0.96 59.51
CA LYS A 463 -9.58 -0.13 60.11
C LYS A 463 -9.00 1.11 60.80
N GLY A 464 -9.65 2.25 60.58
CA GLY A 464 -9.19 3.55 61.08
C GLY A 464 -8.15 4.26 60.22
N LYS A 465 -7.58 3.61 59.20
CA LYS A 465 -6.79 4.32 58.17
C LYS A 465 -7.72 5.24 57.39
N LYS A 466 -7.31 6.51 57.22
CA LYS A 466 -8.06 7.52 56.49
C LYS A 466 -7.26 8.03 55.29
N PHE A 467 -7.95 8.27 54.19
CA PHE A 467 -7.42 8.81 52.96
C PHE A 467 -8.11 10.12 52.62
N ASN A 468 -7.33 11.10 52.17
CA ASN A 468 -7.85 12.38 51.70
C ASN A 468 -8.43 12.25 50.31
N VAL A 469 -7.85 11.39 49.46
CA VAL A 469 -8.35 11.12 48.10
C VAL A 469 -8.46 9.62 47.90
N ILE A 470 -9.61 9.18 47.40
CA ILE A 470 -9.83 7.80 46.96
C ILE A 470 -10.10 7.84 45.45
N THR A 471 -9.36 7.06 44.68
CA THR A 471 -9.56 6.87 43.23
C THR A 471 -10.00 5.45 42.94
N CYS A 472 -10.81 5.25 41.91
CA CYS A 472 -11.14 3.92 41.41
C CYS A 472 -11.56 3.97 39.94
N ASN A 473 -11.01 3.06 39.13
CA ASN A 473 -11.63 2.65 37.86
C ASN A 473 -12.13 1.20 38.03
N PRO A 474 -13.35 1.00 38.58
CA PRO A 474 -13.84 -0.35 38.85
C PRO A 474 -14.35 -1.02 37.56
N PRO A 475 -14.49 -2.36 37.54
CA PRO A 475 -15.23 -3.04 36.48
C PRO A 475 -16.67 -2.53 36.40
N TYR A 476 -17.12 -2.14 35.21
CA TYR A 476 -18.43 -1.48 35.02
C TYR A 476 -19.24 -2.01 33.84
N ILE A 477 -18.73 -2.99 33.09
CA ILE A 477 -19.41 -3.54 31.92
C ILE A 477 -20.42 -4.59 32.40
N LYS A 478 -21.63 -4.58 31.83
CA LYS A 478 -22.62 -5.63 32.12
C LYS A 478 -22.10 -6.99 31.67
N SER A 479 -22.32 -8.02 32.48
CA SER A 479 -21.84 -9.38 32.17
C SER A 479 -22.33 -9.89 30.79
N GLU A 480 -23.56 -9.52 30.39
CA GLU A 480 -24.12 -9.88 29.08
C GLU A 480 -23.45 -9.16 27.91
N ASP A 481 -23.03 -7.91 28.11
CA ASP A 481 -22.46 -7.05 27.06
C ASP A 481 -21.02 -7.44 26.71
N ILE A 482 -20.29 -8.10 27.63
CA ILE A 482 -18.89 -8.51 27.42
C ILE A 482 -18.72 -9.34 26.15
N LYS A 483 -19.70 -10.18 25.81
CA LYS A 483 -19.65 -11.03 24.61
C LYS A 483 -19.68 -10.21 23.30
N THR A 484 -20.28 -9.02 23.37
CA THR A 484 -20.45 -8.10 22.24
C THR A 484 -19.27 -7.15 22.05
N LEU A 485 -18.37 -7.06 23.04
CA LEU A 485 -17.16 -6.25 22.94
C LEU A 485 -16.26 -6.70 21.78
N ASP A 486 -15.45 -5.75 21.34
CA ASP A 486 -14.38 -5.99 20.39
C ASP A 486 -13.50 -7.13 20.87
N ARG A 487 -13.06 -7.95 19.92
CA ARG A 487 -12.22 -9.13 20.15
C ARG A 487 -10.99 -8.81 21.01
N GLU A 488 -10.38 -7.68 20.72
CA GLU A 488 -9.21 -7.13 21.42
C GLU A 488 -9.43 -6.96 22.92
N VAL A 489 -10.63 -6.58 23.32
CA VAL A 489 -10.97 -6.36 24.73
C VAL A 489 -11.38 -7.68 25.37
N LYS A 490 -12.35 -8.39 24.80
CA LYS A 490 -12.92 -9.58 25.45
C LYS A 490 -11.97 -10.78 25.51
N ASP A 491 -11.06 -10.94 24.54
CA ASP A 491 -10.16 -12.09 24.48
C ASP A 491 -8.82 -11.84 25.20
N TYR A 492 -8.41 -10.58 25.40
CA TYR A 492 -7.04 -10.24 25.85
C TYR A 492 -6.96 -9.34 27.09
N ASP A 493 -8.04 -8.68 27.51
CA ASP A 493 -8.11 -8.07 28.84
C ASP A 493 -8.69 -9.07 29.85
N PRO A 494 -8.23 -9.06 31.12
CA PRO A 494 -8.72 -9.99 32.12
C PRO A 494 -10.20 -9.74 32.40
N HIS A 495 -11.02 -10.79 32.36
CA HIS A 495 -12.46 -10.71 32.57
C HIS A 495 -12.83 -10.02 33.90
N LEU A 496 -12.03 -10.25 34.94
CA LEU A 496 -12.17 -9.64 36.26
C LEU A 496 -12.10 -8.10 36.24
N ALA A 497 -11.37 -7.52 35.28
CA ALA A 497 -11.27 -6.06 35.14
C ALA A 497 -12.43 -5.47 34.31
N LEU A 498 -13.25 -6.31 33.67
CA LEU A 498 -14.34 -5.88 32.79
C LEU A 498 -15.72 -6.01 33.44
N ASP A 499 -15.98 -7.16 34.07
CA ASP A 499 -17.32 -7.56 34.53
C ASP A 499 -17.76 -6.81 35.79
N GLY A 500 -18.66 -5.84 35.61
CA GLY A 500 -19.32 -5.08 36.68
C GLY A 500 -20.63 -5.71 37.18
N GLY A 501 -20.91 -6.96 36.82
CA GLY A 501 -22.13 -7.70 37.19
C GLY A 501 -23.31 -7.45 36.23
N GLU A 502 -24.50 -7.92 36.63
CA GLU A 502 -25.71 -7.94 35.78
C GLU A 502 -26.06 -6.58 35.17
N ASP A 503 -26.01 -5.50 35.96
CA ASP A 503 -26.31 -4.14 35.52
C ASP A 503 -25.06 -3.25 35.37
N GLY A 504 -23.87 -3.82 35.55
CA GLY A 504 -22.60 -3.09 35.53
C GLY A 504 -22.36 -2.18 36.75
N LEU A 505 -23.22 -2.26 37.78
CA LEU A 505 -23.18 -1.36 38.93
C LEU A 505 -22.75 -2.03 40.26
N TYR A 506 -22.33 -3.30 40.22
CA TYR A 506 -22.00 -4.08 41.42
C TYR A 506 -20.95 -3.39 42.30
N PHE A 507 -19.82 -3.00 41.72
CA PHE A 507 -18.71 -2.41 42.48
C PHE A 507 -19.05 -1.01 42.99
N TYR A 508 -19.79 -0.19 42.22
CA TYR A 508 -20.22 1.12 42.70
C TYR A 508 -21.10 1.01 43.95
N ARG A 509 -22.00 0.01 44.02
CA ARG A 509 -22.83 -0.24 45.21
C ARG A 509 -21.96 -0.54 46.44
N LYS A 510 -21.06 -1.53 46.33
CA LYS A 510 -20.13 -1.87 47.43
C LYS A 510 -19.27 -0.70 47.87
N ILE A 511 -18.65 0.00 46.92
CA ILE A 511 -17.82 1.17 47.23
C ILE A 511 -18.65 2.23 47.96
N SER A 512 -19.88 2.51 47.51
CA SER A 512 -20.76 3.50 48.14
C SER A 512 -21.14 3.16 49.58
N GLU A 513 -21.13 1.88 49.96
CA GLU A 513 -21.44 1.42 51.32
C GLU A 513 -20.26 1.63 52.28
N GLU A 514 -19.02 1.45 51.80
CA GLU A 514 -17.83 1.34 52.67
C GLU A 514 -16.93 2.58 52.67
N PHE A 515 -16.89 3.36 51.57
CA PHE A 515 -15.84 4.38 51.39
C PHE A 515 -15.78 5.45 52.49
N GLU A 516 -16.92 5.78 53.12
CA GLU A 516 -16.99 6.77 54.21
C GLU A 516 -16.15 6.38 55.44
N GLU A 517 -16.01 5.08 55.72
CA GLU A 517 -15.18 4.58 56.81
C GLU A 517 -13.69 4.81 56.54
N PHE A 518 -13.28 4.95 55.29
CA PHE A 518 -11.89 5.15 54.90
C PHE A 518 -11.60 6.59 54.45
N LEU A 519 -12.61 7.44 54.36
CA LEU A 519 -12.45 8.82 53.92
C LEU A 519 -12.15 9.77 55.10
N ALA A 520 -11.13 10.60 54.94
CA ALA A 520 -10.78 11.66 55.87
C ALA A 520 -11.84 12.78 55.90
N PRO A 521 -11.85 13.66 56.93
CA PRO A 521 -12.59 14.92 56.85
C PRO A 521 -12.17 15.72 55.62
N LYS A 522 -13.13 16.31 54.90
CA LYS A 522 -12.92 16.97 53.59
C LYS A 522 -12.30 16.08 52.52
N GLY A 523 -12.38 14.75 52.68
CA GLY A 523 -11.87 13.83 51.68
C GLY A 523 -12.78 13.77 50.45
N VAL A 524 -12.19 13.34 49.35
CA VAL A 524 -12.84 13.25 48.04
C VAL A 524 -12.69 11.83 47.48
N ILE A 525 -13.74 11.30 46.86
CA ILE A 525 -13.69 10.08 46.06
C ILE A 525 -13.96 10.39 44.59
N LEU A 526 -13.13 9.84 43.71
CA LEU A 526 -13.20 9.98 42.26
C LEU A 526 -13.35 8.60 41.62
N LEU A 527 -14.36 8.44 40.77
CA LEU A 527 -14.72 7.17 40.16
C LEU A 527 -14.88 7.33 38.65
N GLU A 528 -14.22 6.49 37.88
CA GLU A 528 -14.52 6.34 36.45
C GLU A 528 -15.83 5.57 36.28
N ILE A 529 -16.63 5.98 35.29
CA ILE A 529 -17.93 5.39 34.97
C ILE A 529 -18.08 5.03 33.49
N GLY A 530 -18.84 3.96 33.24
CA GLY A 530 -19.28 3.58 31.90
C GLY A 530 -20.31 4.55 31.32
N LEU A 531 -20.42 4.54 29.99
CA LEU A 531 -21.39 5.37 29.26
C LEU A 531 -22.82 5.08 29.74
N GLY A 532 -23.55 6.13 30.12
CA GLY A 532 -24.95 6.04 30.55
C GLY A 532 -25.17 5.63 32.01
N GLN A 533 -24.10 5.46 32.79
CA GLN A 533 -24.18 5.09 34.21
C GLN A 533 -24.22 6.31 35.15
N GLU A 534 -24.11 7.53 34.63
CA GLU A 534 -23.89 8.73 35.44
C GLU A 534 -25.00 9.00 36.45
N LYS A 535 -26.27 8.78 36.07
CA LYS A 535 -27.41 9.05 36.94
C LYS A 535 -27.47 8.05 38.08
N SER A 536 -27.26 6.77 37.76
CA SER A 536 -27.29 5.67 38.72
C SER A 536 -26.15 5.77 39.71
N VAL A 537 -24.92 5.99 39.24
CA VAL A 537 -23.75 6.15 40.11
C VAL A 537 -23.87 7.42 40.93
N LYS A 538 -24.28 8.56 40.34
CA LYS A 538 -24.50 9.81 41.10
C LYS A 538 -25.46 9.60 42.27
N LYS A 539 -26.55 8.84 42.06
CA LYS A 539 -27.53 8.55 43.12
C LYS A 539 -26.91 7.79 44.29
N LEU A 540 -26.02 6.82 44.04
CA LEU A 540 -25.35 6.04 45.09
C LEU A 540 -24.45 6.90 45.99
N PHE A 541 -23.82 7.94 45.42
CA PHE A 541 -22.90 8.82 46.15
C PHE A 541 -23.54 10.14 46.63
N SER A 542 -24.79 10.43 46.26
CA SER A 542 -25.54 11.63 46.69
C SER A 542 -26.12 11.45 48.10
N LYS A 543 -25.26 11.25 49.09
CA LYS A 543 -25.63 11.18 50.52
C LYS A 543 -25.62 12.59 51.13
N ASN A 544 -26.35 12.81 52.22
CA ASN A 544 -26.52 14.14 52.85
C ASN A 544 -25.22 14.90 53.16
N LYS A 545 -24.07 14.21 53.28
CA LYS A 545 -22.76 14.80 53.61
C LYS A 545 -21.87 15.06 52.38
N PHE A 546 -22.33 14.73 51.18
CA PHE A 546 -21.51 14.72 49.98
C PHE A 546 -22.10 15.60 48.88
N SER A 547 -21.26 16.44 48.30
CA SER A 547 -21.55 17.11 47.04
C SER A 547 -21.03 16.26 45.88
N VAL A 548 -21.87 16.02 44.86
CA VAL A 548 -21.51 15.16 43.73
C VAL A 548 -21.53 15.94 42.43
N ARG A 549 -20.37 16.00 41.76
CA ARG A 549 -20.21 16.59 40.43
C ARG A 549 -19.75 15.54 39.42
N ILE A 550 -20.01 15.80 38.14
CA ILE A 550 -19.65 14.92 37.02
C ILE A 550 -18.72 15.68 36.10
N VAL A 551 -17.60 15.07 35.73
CA VAL A 551 -16.64 15.57 34.76
C VAL A 551 -16.80 14.79 33.46
N LYS A 552 -16.80 15.53 32.36
CA LYS A 552 -16.89 14.97 31.00
C LYS A 552 -15.49 14.73 30.45
N ASP A 553 -15.37 13.72 29.60
CA ASP A 553 -14.18 13.50 28.79
C ASP A 553 -14.08 14.50 27.64
N TYR A 554 -12.95 14.42 26.91
CA TYR A 554 -12.65 15.27 25.77
C TYR A 554 -13.67 15.14 24.62
N SER A 555 -14.47 14.07 24.60
CA SER A 555 -15.57 13.84 23.64
C SER A 555 -16.92 14.30 24.18
N GLY A 556 -16.96 14.91 25.38
CA GLY A 556 -18.18 15.39 26.02
C GLY A 556 -19.00 14.30 26.71
N ILE A 557 -18.49 13.07 26.83
CA ILE A 557 -19.16 11.96 27.52
C ILE A 557 -18.88 12.07 29.01
N GLN A 558 -19.90 11.83 29.84
CA GLN A 558 -19.75 11.84 31.30
C GLN A 558 -18.91 10.64 31.74
N ARG A 559 -17.75 10.90 32.35
CA ARG A 559 -16.73 9.88 32.59
C ARG A 559 -16.31 9.74 34.04
N ILE A 560 -16.20 10.85 34.78
CA ILE A 560 -15.74 10.83 36.17
C ILE A 560 -16.82 11.38 37.09
N ILE A 561 -17.13 10.64 38.14
CA ILE A 561 -17.91 11.12 39.29
C ILE A 561 -16.95 11.55 40.38
N ILE A 562 -17.16 12.75 40.91
CA ILE A 562 -16.42 13.27 42.06
C ILE A 562 -17.42 13.54 43.18
N ALA A 563 -17.26 12.82 44.30
CA ALA A 563 -18.04 13.03 45.51
C ALA A 563 -17.14 13.58 46.62
N GLU A 564 -17.43 14.79 47.07
CA GLU A 564 -16.62 15.55 48.02
C GLU A 564 -17.40 15.75 49.31
N ARG A 565 -16.77 15.40 50.44
CA ARG A 565 -17.37 15.56 51.77
C ARG A 565 -17.35 17.03 52.16
N GLY A 566 -18.54 17.60 52.38
CA GLY A 566 -18.73 18.99 52.78
C GLY A 566 -18.18 19.34 54.16
#